data_AF-A0AAN6TUV6-F1
#
_entry.id   AF-A0AAN6TUV6-F1
#
_cell.length_a   1.000
_cell.length_b   1.000
_cell.length_c   1.000
_cell.angle_alpha   90.00
_cell.angle_beta   90.00
_cell.angle_gamma   90.00
#
_symmetry.space_group_name_H-M   'P 1'
#
loop_
_entity.id
_entity.type
_entity.pdbx_description
1 polymer ?
#
loop_
_entity_poly.entity_id
_entity_poly.type
_entity_poly.pdbx_seq_one_letter_code
_entity_poly.pdbx_strand_id
1 'polypeptide(L)'
;MAALLTESQIAIVKATAPVLKEHGVAITTVFYENMLRENPELHNIFSTTSQTTGRQPRALAGAVLGYATYIDDLPKLTHAVERIAHKHVSLQVAPEQYDIVGKYLIQAIGQVLGDAATTDIVDAWKAAYGVLAKVFINREGKMYKANAAENWVGWRKFKIVRKVPESSVITSFYLAPTDGEVPLPKYYPGQYVSVQVPVPELGYLQSRQYSLSEGPKAKGEYYRISVRREDAGETGIPGLISNMLHAQYAVGDEVELSHPQGEFFVDPSDTSKDGVPAVLISAGIGATPLQAILDSLTTAPDGQPPAVRRPVSWIHASRSRAMQPFADAVRQICRENENVTANVFLHTLGPKDRVREHYEFCEMRMDLAKLDKERDLFLHDARAEYFICGPEAFMLDKRAALMAMGVDQSRIFLELFATGDVAAE
;
A
#
# COMPACT_ATOMS: atom_id res chain seq x y z
N MET A 1 8.93 22.42 20.65
CA MET A 1 8.11 21.40 21.33
C MET A 1 6.66 21.71 21.00
N ALA A 2 5.89 20.74 20.48
CA ALA A 2 4.44 20.93 20.38
C ALA A 2 3.92 21.23 21.80
N ALA A 3 2.99 22.19 21.94
CA ALA A 3 2.31 22.38 23.22
C ALA A 3 1.69 21.03 23.60
N LEU A 4 2.19 20.46 24.71
CA LEU A 4 1.65 19.23 25.26
C LEU A 4 0.18 19.49 25.63
N LEU A 5 -0.68 18.51 25.34
CA LEU A 5 -2.05 18.52 25.83
C LEU A 5 -2.03 18.58 27.35
N THR A 6 -2.95 19.34 27.94
CA THR A 6 -3.11 19.30 29.39
C THR A 6 -3.70 17.96 29.82
N GLU A 7 -3.47 17.54 31.06
CA GLU A 7 -4.08 16.30 31.61
C GLU A 7 -5.61 16.32 31.49
N SER A 8 -6.21 17.49 31.69
CA SER A 8 -7.66 17.70 31.51
C SER A 8 -8.10 17.45 30.07
N GLN A 9 -7.38 17.99 29.07
CA GLN A 9 -7.69 17.74 27.65
C GLN A 9 -7.55 16.27 27.28
N ILE A 10 -6.51 15.59 27.77
CA ILE A 10 -6.30 14.15 27.56
C ILE A 10 -7.49 13.36 28.13
N ALA A 11 -7.89 13.66 29.38
CA ALA A 11 -9.01 13.00 30.03
C ALA A 11 -10.33 13.19 29.25
N ILE A 12 -10.60 14.41 28.77
CA ILE A 12 -11.80 14.72 27.97
C ILE A 12 -11.81 13.93 26.67
N VAL A 13 -10.69 13.93 25.92
CA VAL A 13 -10.59 13.20 24.65
C VAL A 13 -10.80 11.70 24.86
N LYS A 14 -10.16 11.11 25.88
CA LYS A 14 -10.35 9.69 26.21
C LYS A 14 -11.79 9.37 26.62
N ALA A 15 -12.41 10.20 27.45
CA ALA A 15 -13.78 10.00 27.91
C ALA A 15 -14.82 10.12 26.78
N THR A 16 -14.54 10.95 25.78
CA THR A 16 -15.48 11.21 24.65
C THR A 16 -15.19 10.39 23.40
N ALA A 17 -14.02 9.74 23.30
CA ALA A 17 -13.66 8.88 22.17
C ALA A 17 -14.68 7.77 21.85
N PRO A 18 -15.30 7.09 22.83
CA PRO A 18 -16.35 6.10 22.55
C PRO A 18 -17.59 6.70 21.86
N VAL A 19 -17.97 7.93 22.22
CA VAL A 19 -19.10 8.65 21.59
C VAL A 19 -18.76 8.99 20.14
N LEU A 20 -17.53 9.45 19.88
CA LEU A 20 -17.07 9.69 18.51
C LEU A 20 -16.97 8.40 17.70
N LYS A 21 -16.68 7.25 18.32
CA LYS A 21 -16.71 5.94 17.65
C LYS A 21 -18.12 5.58 17.22
N GLU A 22 -19.10 5.74 18.10
CA GLU A 22 -20.50 5.44 17.82
C GLU A 22 -21.05 6.30 16.67
N HIS A 23 -20.72 7.59 16.68
CA HIS A 23 -21.16 8.53 15.63
C HIS A 23 -20.15 8.70 14.48
N GLY A 24 -19.09 7.90 14.43
CA GLY A 24 -17.92 8.16 13.57
C GLY A 24 -18.27 8.21 12.09
N VAL A 25 -19.16 7.33 11.61
CA VAL A 25 -19.62 7.34 10.21
C VAL A 25 -20.45 8.59 9.89
N ALA A 26 -21.33 9.01 10.79
CA ALA A 26 -22.14 10.22 10.60
C ALA A 26 -21.25 11.47 10.57
N ILE A 27 -20.33 11.60 11.54
CA ILE A 27 -19.35 12.70 11.62
C ILE A 27 -18.53 12.76 10.34
N THR A 28 -17.94 11.64 9.92
CA THR A 28 -17.07 11.60 8.74
C THR A 28 -17.83 11.84 7.43
N THR A 29 -19.11 11.47 7.36
CA THR A 29 -19.99 11.81 6.21
C THR A 29 -20.21 13.31 6.12
N VAL A 30 -20.68 13.95 7.20
CA VAL A 30 -20.89 15.41 7.28
C VAL A 30 -19.59 16.18 7.03
N PHE A 31 -18.48 15.68 7.57
CA PHE A 31 -17.14 16.22 7.33
C PHE A 31 -16.79 16.26 5.84
N TYR A 32 -16.91 15.14 5.12
CA TYR A 32 -16.55 15.08 3.70
C TYR A 32 -17.49 15.92 2.84
N GLU A 33 -18.79 15.89 3.10
CA GLU A 33 -19.78 16.71 2.38
C GLU A 33 -19.48 18.20 2.48
N ASN A 34 -19.28 18.71 3.71
CA ASN A 34 -19.00 20.12 3.93
C ASN A 34 -17.63 20.53 3.37
N MET A 35 -16.59 19.73 3.63
CA MET A 35 -15.22 20.03 3.21
C MET A 35 -15.10 20.07 1.69
N LEU A 36 -15.61 19.06 0.97
CA LEU A 36 -15.48 18.97 -0.48
C LEU A 36 -16.38 19.98 -1.20
N ARG A 37 -17.52 20.36 -0.63
CA ARG A 37 -18.36 21.43 -1.17
C ARG A 37 -17.67 22.79 -1.14
N GLU A 38 -16.98 23.10 -0.04
CA GLU A 38 -16.34 24.40 0.17
C GLU A 38 -14.89 24.46 -0.35
N ASN A 39 -14.27 23.31 -0.60
CA ASN A 39 -12.88 23.16 -1.06
C ASN A 39 -12.83 22.12 -2.20
N PRO A 40 -13.46 22.42 -3.36
CA PRO A 40 -13.64 21.45 -4.45
C PRO A 40 -12.32 20.94 -5.04
N GLU A 41 -11.22 21.69 -4.91
CA GLU A 41 -9.88 21.26 -5.34
C GLU A 41 -9.39 20.00 -4.62
N LEU A 42 -9.90 19.70 -3.42
CA LEU A 42 -9.57 18.48 -2.68
C LEU A 42 -10.11 17.20 -3.33
N HIS A 43 -11.02 17.32 -4.31
CA HIS A 43 -11.40 16.18 -5.16
C HIS A 43 -10.21 15.58 -5.93
N ASN A 44 -9.14 16.34 -6.16
CA ASN A 44 -7.91 15.84 -6.78
C ASN A 44 -7.09 14.90 -5.87
N ILE A 45 -7.39 14.89 -4.56
CA ILE A 45 -6.65 14.12 -3.54
C ILE A 45 -7.49 12.97 -3.02
N PHE A 46 -8.76 13.22 -2.69
CA PHE A 46 -9.64 12.20 -2.14
C PHE A 46 -10.18 11.26 -3.22
N SER A 47 -10.16 9.96 -2.92
CA SER A 47 -10.70 8.92 -3.80
C SER A 47 -12.23 8.95 -3.85
N THR A 48 -12.80 9.26 -5.01
CA THR A 48 -14.26 9.25 -5.21
C THR A 48 -14.85 7.88 -4.90
N THR A 49 -14.21 6.79 -5.35
CA THR A 49 -14.66 5.42 -5.06
C THR A 49 -14.67 5.12 -3.55
N SER A 50 -13.66 5.58 -2.81
CA SER A 50 -13.57 5.32 -1.37
C SER A 50 -14.60 6.12 -0.58
N GLN A 51 -14.98 7.30 -1.06
CA GLN A 51 -16.10 8.07 -0.54
C GLN A 51 -17.42 7.34 -0.77
N THR A 52 -17.72 6.95 -2.01
CA THR A 52 -18.98 6.26 -2.37
C THR A 52 -19.16 4.93 -1.63
N THR A 53 -18.08 4.18 -1.42
CA THR A 53 -18.11 2.88 -0.68
C THR A 53 -18.07 3.02 0.84
N GLY A 54 -17.98 4.25 1.38
CA GLY A 54 -17.86 4.50 2.82
C GLY A 54 -16.57 3.96 3.46
N ARG A 55 -15.58 3.53 2.65
CA ARG A 55 -14.29 3.04 3.16
C ARG A 55 -13.46 4.15 3.76
N GLN A 56 -13.43 5.31 3.11
CA GLN A 56 -12.66 6.46 3.60
C GLN A 56 -13.23 7.03 4.92
N PRO A 57 -14.55 7.27 5.05
CA PRO A 57 -15.19 7.60 6.33
C PRO A 57 -14.81 6.65 7.48
N ARG A 58 -14.91 5.33 7.26
CA ARG A 58 -14.57 4.32 8.27
C ARG A 58 -13.09 4.33 8.65
N ALA A 59 -12.19 4.47 7.68
CA ALA A 59 -10.75 4.52 7.93
C ALA A 59 -10.37 5.75 8.77
N LEU A 60 -10.94 6.93 8.46
CA LEU A 60 -10.69 8.14 9.23
C LEU A 60 -11.23 8.00 10.67
N ALA A 61 -12.45 7.48 10.84
CA ALA A 61 -13.02 7.23 12.17
C ALA A 61 -12.13 6.26 13.00
N GLY A 62 -11.63 5.19 12.37
CA GLY A 62 -10.70 4.25 13.01
C GLY A 62 -9.38 4.90 13.43
N ALA A 63 -8.78 5.74 12.58
CA ALA A 63 -7.55 6.45 12.88
C ALA A 63 -7.73 7.45 14.05
N VAL A 64 -8.82 8.21 14.06
CA VAL A 64 -9.14 9.15 15.14
C VAL A 64 -9.34 8.41 16.46
N LEU A 65 -10.04 7.27 16.45
CA LEU A 65 -10.23 6.45 17.64
C LEU A 65 -8.91 5.85 18.14
N GLY A 66 -8.08 5.32 17.24
CA GLY A 66 -6.76 4.79 17.59
C GLY A 66 -5.89 5.86 18.23
N TYR A 67 -5.85 7.07 17.64
CA TYR A 67 -5.16 8.21 18.23
C TYR A 67 -5.69 8.58 19.61
N ALA A 68 -7.01 8.72 19.77
CA ALA A 68 -7.61 9.09 21.06
C ALA A 68 -7.33 8.05 22.16
N THR A 69 -7.26 6.76 21.79
CA THR A 69 -6.94 5.66 22.71
C THR A 69 -5.50 5.79 23.25
N TYR A 70 -4.55 6.13 22.39
CA TYR A 70 -3.12 6.20 22.71
C TYR A 70 -2.56 7.63 22.76
N ILE A 71 -3.41 8.62 23.04
CA ILE A 71 -3.04 10.03 23.00
C ILE A 71 -1.93 10.42 24.00
N ASP A 72 -1.77 9.63 25.06
CA ASP A 72 -0.72 9.73 26.08
C ASP A 72 0.39 8.66 25.94
N ASP A 73 0.34 7.83 24.90
CA ASP A 73 1.34 6.79 24.57
C ASP A 73 1.57 6.74 23.05
N LEU A 74 1.94 7.90 22.49
CA LEU A 74 2.18 8.08 21.06
C LEU A 74 3.21 7.12 20.43
N PRO A 75 4.24 6.61 21.15
CA PRO A 75 5.15 5.60 20.58
C PRO A 75 4.43 4.37 20.02
N LYS A 76 3.27 3.97 20.58
CA LYS A 76 2.45 2.87 20.05
C LYS A 76 1.86 3.13 18.66
N LEU A 77 1.77 4.40 18.26
CA LEU A 77 1.24 4.81 16.97
C LEU A 77 2.31 4.96 15.90
N THR A 78 3.59 4.72 16.22
CA THR A 78 4.72 4.98 15.30
C THR A 78 4.53 4.32 13.94
N HIS A 79 4.18 3.03 13.91
CA HIS A 79 3.93 2.31 12.66
C HIS A 79 2.75 2.90 11.86
N ALA A 80 1.63 3.16 12.52
CA ALA A 80 0.46 3.76 11.86
C ALA A 80 0.76 5.16 11.29
N VAL A 81 1.52 5.98 12.03
CA VAL A 81 1.97 7.30 11.58
C VAL A 81 2.88 7.19 10.37
N GLU A 82 3.85 6.28 10.37
CA GLU A 82 4.78 6.09 9.26
C GLU A 82 4.05 5.66 7.98
N ARG A 83 3.17 4.67 8.09
CA ARG A 83 2.30 4.19 7.02
C ARG A 83 1.47 5.31 6.40
N ILE A 84 0.79 6.10 7.23
CA ILE A 84 -0.08 7.19 6.79
C ILE A 84 0.76 8.33 6.18
N ALA A 85 1.93 8.64 6.74
CA ALA A 85 2.83 9.66 6.20
C ALA A 85 3.30 9.30 4.79
N HIS A 86 3.72 8.05 4.54
CA HIS A 86 4.03 7.58 3.17
C HIS A 86 2.85 7.76 2.21
N LYS A 87 1.63 7.44 2.67
CA LYS A 87 0.43 7.63 1.87
C LYS A 87 0.20 9.10 1.54
N HIS A 88 0.30 9.98 2.53
CA HIS A 88 0.12 11.43 2.39
C HIS A 88 1.16 12.04 1.44
N VAL A 89 2.43 11.68 1.58
CA VAL A 89 3.49 12.13 0.67
C VAL A 89 3.26 11.64 -0.75
N SER A 90 2.78 10.40 -0.93
CA SER A 90 2.43 9.89 -2.27
C SER A 90 1.25 10.63 -2.91
N LEU A 91 0.44 11.36 -2.13
CA LEU A 91 -0.73 12.11 -2.58
C LEU A 91 -0.50 13.62 -2.58
N GLN A 92 0.72 14.07 -2.28
CA GLN A 92 1.09 15.49 -2.18
C GLN A 92 0.26 16.26 -1.13
N VAL A 93 -0.05 15.63 0.00
CA VAL A 93 -0.72 16.32 1.12
C VAL A 93 0.19 17.43 1.65
N ALA A 94 -0.36 18.64 1.76
CA ALA A 94 0.37 19.84 2.13
C ALA A 94 0.01 20.32 3.55
N PRO A 95 0.92 21.02 4.27
CA PRO A 95 0.66 21.50 5.63
C PRO A 95 -0.62 22.33 5.77
N GLU A 96 -0.94 23.16 4.79
CA GLU A 96 -2.12 24.05 4.80
C GLU A 96 -3.45 23.26 4.76
N GLN A 97 -3.42 22.03 4.22
CA GLN A 97 -4.60 21.17 4.15
C GLN A 97 -4.98 20.61 5.53
N TYR A 98 -4.05 20.55 6.49
CA TYR A 98 -4.39 20.17 7.87
C TYR A 98 -5.28 21.21 8.54
N ASP A 99 -5.13 22.50 8.25
CA ASP A 99 -6.03 23.52 8.82
C ASP A 99 -7.44 23.38 8.25
N ILE A 100 -7.56 23.07 6.95
CA ILE A 100 -8.84 22.78 6.28
C ILE A 100 -9.49 21.55 6.92
N VAL A 101 -8.79 20.41 6.96
CA VAL A 101 -9.31 19.17 7.55
C VAL A 101 -9.73 19.37 9.01
N GLY A 102 -8.92 20.07 9.79
CA GLY A 102 -9.22 20.37 11.20
C GLY A 102 -10.48 21.19 11.37
N LYS A 103 -10.66 22.25 10.56
CA LYS A 103 -11.86 23.09 10.57
C LYS A 103 -13.11 22.25 10.35
N TYR A 104 -13.16 21.47 9.26
CA TYR A 104 -14.38 20.73 8.90
C TYR A 104 -14.63 19.53 9.81
N LEU A 105 -13.59 18.88 10.34
CA LEU A 105 -13.74 17.77 11.28
C LEU A 105 -14.39 18.24 12.58
N ILE A 106 -13.88 19.34 13.16
CA ILE A 106 -14.42 19.91 14.39
C ILE A 106 -15.85 20.45 14.19
N GLN A 107 -16.13 21.08 13.05
CA GLN A 107 -17.49 21.51 12.70
C GLN A 107 -18.45 20.31 12.58
N ALA A 108 -18.02 19.22 11.95
CA ALA A 108 -18.84 18.02 11.80
C ALA A 108 -19.13 17.35 13.16
N ILE A 109 -18.16 17.31 14.08
CA ILE A 109 -18.38 16.85 15.46
C ILE A 109 -19.47 17.70 16.13
N GLY A 110 -19.37 19.04 16.05
CA GLY A 110 -20.37 19.95 16.62
C GLY A 110 -21.76 19.78 16.00
N GLN A 111 -21.86 19.61 14.67
CA GLN A 111 -23.14 19.40 13.98
C GLN A 111 -23.81 18.08 14.36
N VAL A 112 -23.04 17.00 14.50
CA VAL A 112 -23.58 15.66 14.77
C VAL A 112 -23.93 15.48 16.25
N LEU A 113 -23.09 15.99 17.16
CA LEU A 113 -23.32 15.85 18.60
C LEU A 113 -24.24 16.93 19.18
N GLY A 114 -24.42 18.07 18.49
CA GLY A 114 -25.28 19.16 18.94
C GLY A 114 -24.88 19.66 20.33
N ASP A 115 -25.85 19.76 21.24
CA ASP A 115 -25.65 20.23 22.62
C ASP A 115 -24.66 19.36 23.43
N ALA A 116 -24.41 18.11 23.01
CA ALA A 116 -23.42 17.25 23.64
C ALA A 116 -21.97 17.64 23.32
N ALA A 117 -21.73 18.43 22.25
CA ALA A 117 -20.42 19.01 21.94
C ALA A 117 -20.21 20.31 22.71
N THR A 118 -20.00 20.21 24.03
CA THR A 118 -19.68 21.37 24.86
C THR A 118 -18.38 22.05 24.42
N THR A 119 -18.21 23.33 24.77
CA THR A 119 -16.99 24.10 24.43
C THR A 119 -15.72 23.38 24.88
N ASP A 120 -15.71 22.81 26.08
CA ASP A 120 -14.55 22.08 26.62
C ASP A 120 -14.21 20.83 25.79
N ILE A 121 -15.22 20.11 25.30
CA ILE A 121 -15.05 18.94 24.42
C ILE A 121 -14.45 19.40 23.09
N VAL A 122 -15.06 20.41 22.47
CA VAL A 122 -14.60 20.96 21.19
C VAL A 122 -13.16 21.46 21.27
N ASP A 123 -12.81 22.20 22.32
CA ASP A 123 -11.47 22.73 22.54
C ASP A 123 -10.44 21.62 22.80
N ALA A 124 -10.80 20.58 23.56
CA ALA A 124 -9.95 19.42 23.78
C ALA A 124 -9.67 18.65 22.48
N TRP A 125 -10.68 18.39 21.66
CA TRP A 125 -10.52 17.72 20.36
C TRP A 125 -9.74 18.57 19.36
N LYS A 126 -9.94 19.90 19.35
CA LYS A 126 -9.17 20.83 18.52
C LYS A 126 -7.69 20.83 18.92
N ALA A 127 -7.40 20.85 20.21
CA ALA A 127 -6.02 20.75 20.71
C ALA A 127 -5.39 19.40 20.33
N ALA A 128 -6.12 18.30 20.51
CA ALA A 128 -5.66 16.95 20.17
C ALA A 128 -5.37 16.81 18.67
N TYR A 129 -6.28 17.27 17.81
CA TYR A 129 -6.06 17.34 16.36
C TYR A 129 -4.79 18.12 16.03
N GLY A 130 -4.59 19.30 16.63
CA GLY A 130 -3.43 20.14 16.39
C GLY A 130 -2.10 19.47 16.77
N VAL A 131 -2.08 18.60 17.78
CA VAL A 131 -0.89 17.81 18.13
C VAL A 131 -0.63 16.74 17.07
N LEU A 132 -1.64 15.96 16.68
CA LEU A 132 -1.49 14.93 15.65
C LEU A 132 -1.09 15.50 14.29
N ALA A 133 -1.72 16.60 13.87
CA ALA A 133 -1.39 17.31 12.63
C ALA A 133 0.09 17.72 12.61
N LYS A 134 0.63 18.23 13.72
CA LYS A 134 2.07 18.57 13.82
C LYS A 134 2.96 17.34 13.71
N VAL A 135 2.55 16.18 14.23
CA VAL A 135 3.33 14.94 14.06
C VAL A 135 3.45 14.59 12.58
N PHE A 136 2.33 14.59 11.85
CA PHE A 136 2.32 14.31 10.42
C PHE A 136 3.08 15.34 9.60
N ILE A 137 2.79 16.64 9.77
CA ILE A 137 3.47 17.73 9.06
C ILE A 137 4.99 17.64 9.22
N ASN A 138 5.46 17.35 10.43
CA ASN A 138 6.90 17.21 10.68
C ASN A 138 7.48 15.96 10.01
N ARG A 139 6.78 14.82 10.03
CA ARG A 139 7.26 13.58 9.41
C ARG A 139 7.27 13.69 7.89
N GLU A 140 6.16 14.13 7.30
CA GLU A 140 5.98 14.38 5.86
C GLU A 140 6.97 15.43 5.36
N GLY A 141 7.17 16.52 6.12
CA GLY A 141 8.16 17.54 5.79
C GLY A 141 9.59 17.01 5.70
N LYS A 142 9.97 16.00 6.51
CA LYS A 142 11.27 15.32 6.37
C LYS A 142 11.33 14.48 5.09
N MET A 143 10.23 13.83 4.73
CA MET A 143 10.15 12.98 3.54
C MET A 143 10.18 13.81 2.26
N TYR A 144 9.44 14.93 2.20
CA TYR A 144 9.53 15.87 1.09
C TYR A 144 10.94 16.44 0.92
N LYS A 145 11.66 16.73 2.00
CA LYS A 145 13.07 17.14 1.95
C LYS A 145 13.98 16.05 1.39
N ALA A 146 13.73 14.78 1.73
CA ALA A 146 14.47 13.65 1.16
C ALA A 146 14.20 13.52 -0.35
N ASN A 147 12.94 13.55 -0.77
CA ASN A 147 12.56 13.51 -2.19
C ASN A 147 13.17 14.70 -2.97
N ALA A 148 13.19 15.91 -2.37
CA ALA A 148 13.80 17.09 -2.96
C ALA A 148 15.31 16.92 -3.20
N ALA A 149 16.01 16.18 -2.33
CA ALA A 149 17.43 15.87 -2.52
C ALA A 149 17.68 14.93 -3.72
N GLU A 150 16.64 14.23 -4.19
CA GLU A 150 16.63 13.42 -5.40
C GLU A 150 16.05 14.18 -6.61
N ASN A 151 15.97 15.53 -6.52
CA ASN A 151 15.46 16.45 -7.54
C ASN A 151 14.00 16.19 -7.99
N TRP A 152 13.17 15.60 -7.12
CA TRP A 152 11.76 15.34 -7.45
C TRP A 152 10.84 15.59 -6.26
N VAL A 153 10.05 16.66 -6.35
CA VAL A 153 8.93 16.94 -5.44
C VAL A 153 7.67 17.14 -6.26
N GLY A 154 6.51 16.73 -5.75
CA GLY A 154 5.25 16.87 -6.47
C GLY A 154 5.02 15.76 -7.49
N TRP A 155 4.09 16.04 -8.39
CA TRP A 155 3.76 15.21 -9.52
C TRP A 155 4.78 15.43 -10.65
N ARG A 156 5.31 14.34 -11.20
CA ARG A 156 6.21 14.36 -12.37
C ARG A 156 5.58 13.60 -13.52
N LYS A 157 5.76 14.12 -14.73
CA LYS A 157 5.16 13.54 -15.94
C LYS A 157 5.97 12.37 -16.48
N PHE A 158 5.26 11.30 -16.82
CA PHE A 158 5.81 10.09 -17.39
C PHE A 158 5.03 9.69 -18.63
N LYS A 159 5.74 9.17 -19.63
CA LYS A 159 5.19 8.60 -20.84
C LYS A 159 5.14 7.09 -20.74
N ILE A 160 4.05 6.49 -21.19
CA ILE A 160 3.96 5.04 -21.36
C ILE A 160 4.81 4.66 -22.56
N VAL A 161 5.97 4.06 -22.31
CA VAL A 161 6.91 3.62 -23.36
C VAL A 161 6.69 2.16 -23.76
N ARG A 162 6.04 1.36 -22.91
CA ARG A 162 5.67 -0.03 -23.20
C ARG A 162 4.45 -0.46 -22.38
N LYS A 163 3.56 -1.25 -22.99
CA LYS A 163 2.34 -1.81 -22.38
C LYS A 163 2.29 -3.31 -22.70
N VAL A 164 2.28 -4.17 -21.67
CA VAL A 164 2.38 -5.63 -21.82
C VAL A 164 1.27 -6.33 -21.05
N PRO A 165 0.39 -7.11 -21.72
CA PRO A 165 -0.55 -7.98 -21.03
C PRO A 165 0.19 -9.08 -20.27
N GLU A 166 0.06 -9.10 -18.95
CA GLU A 166 0.68 -10.11 -18.07
C GLU A 166 -0.26 -11.29 -17.82
N SER A 167 -1.57 -11.05 -17.89
CA SER A 167 -2.62 -12.07 -17.78
C SER A 167 -3.91 -11.56 -18.43
N SER A 168 -4.97 -12.36 -18.37
CA SER A 168 -6.31 -11.96 -18.87
C SER A 168 -6.90 -10.72 -18.20
N VAL A 169 -6.38 -10.32 -17.03
CA VAL A 169 -6.90 -9.19 -16.25
C VAL A 169 -5.80 -8.23 -15.78
N ILE A 170 -4.52 -8.48 -16.08
CA ILE A 170 -3.38 -7.70 -15.59
C ILE A 170 -2.55 -7.19 -16.77
N THR A 171 -2.14 -5.93 -16.73
CA THR A 171 -1.27 -5.31 -17.74
C THR A 171 -0.18 -4.51 -17.05
N SER A 172 1.08 -4.73 -17.46
CA SER A 172 2.22 -3.92 -17.06
C SER A 172 2.37 -2.68 -17.93
N PHE A 173 2.70 -1.57 -17.29
CA PHE A 173 2.99 -0.28 -17.92
C PHE A 173 4.41 0.14 -17.54
N TYR A 174 5.21 0.45 -18.55
CA TYR A 174 6.57 0.95 -18.41
C TYR A 174 6.54 2.45 -18.63
N LEU A 175 7.00 3.19 -17.63
CA LEU A 175 6.80 4.62 -17.49
C LEU A 175 8.18 5.29 -17.47
N ALA A 176 8.51 6.03 -18.51
CA ALA A 176 9.76 6.81 -18.61
C ALA A 176 9.46 8.31 -18.41
N PRO A 177 10.33 9.08 -17.74
CA PRO A 177 10.06 10.49 -17.47
C PRO A 177 10.09 11.30 -18.77
N THR A 178 9.18 12.27 -18.92
CA THR A 178 9.08 13.07 -20.16
C THR A 178 10.20 14.10 -20.30
N ASP A 179 10.80 14.50 -19.18
CA ASP A 179 11.91 15.47 -19.12
C ASP A 179 13.27 14.85 -19.49
N GLY A 180 13.36 13.52 -19.61
CA GLY A 180 14.59 12.80 -19.90
C GLY A 180 15.61 12.76 -18.75
N GLU A 181 15.27 13.25 -17.55
CA GLU A 181 16.19 13.23 -16.41
C GLU A 181 16.26 11.82 -15.81
N VAL A 182 17.36 11.14 -16.15
CA VAL A 182 17.71 9.79 -15.70
C VAL A 182 19.13 9.78 -15.10
N PRO A 183 19.47 8.86 -14.19
CA PRO A 183 18.62 7.79 -13.65
C PRO A 183 17.48 8.35 -12.79
N LEU A 184 16.31 7.72 -12.88
CA LEU A 184 15.22 7.96 -11.93
C LEU A 184 15.69 7.65 -10.49
N PRO A 185 15.11 8.33 -9.48
CA PRO A 185 15.40 8.02 -8.09
C PRO A 185 15.25 6.53 -7.78
N LYS A 186 16.19 6.02 -6.98
CA LYS A 186 16.16 4.62 -6.57
C LYS A 186 14.98 4.40 -5.63
N TYR A 187 14.47 3.19 -5.64
CA TYR A 187 13.41 2.75 -4.74
C TYR A 187 13.79 1.42 -4.13
N TYR A 188 13.20 1.10 -2.99
CA TYR A 188 13.32 -0.21 -2.42
C TYR A 188 12.25 -1.15 -3.00
N PRO A 189 12.63 -2.35 -3.45
CA PRO A 189 11.70 -3.36 -3.97
C PRO A 189 10.57 -3.65 -2.96
N GLY A 190 9.33 -3.38 -3.35
CA GLY A 190 8.15 -3.43 -2.49
C GLY A 190 7.41 -2.09 -2.39
N GLN A 191 8.13 -0.97 -2.57
CA GLN A 191 7.56 0.37 -2.61
C GLN A 191 6.61 0.60 -3.80
N TYR A 192 5.82 1.66 -3.71
CA TYR A 192 4.81 2.05 -4.69
C TYR A 192 4.96 3.49 -5.14
N VAL A 193 4.36 3.80 -6.28
CA VAL A 193 4.10 5.17 -6.74
C VAL A 193 2.60 5.42 -6.77
N SER A 194 2.16 6.67 -6.54
CA SER A 194 0.82 7.08 -6.96
C SER A 194 0.84 7.44 -8.43
N VAL A 195 -0.15 6.95 -9.18
CA VAL A 195 -0.45 7.39 -10.55
C VAL A 195 -1.66 8.32 -10.46
N GLN A 196 -1.52 9.53 -11.01
CA GLN A 196 -2.59 10.51 -11.14
C GLN A 196 -2.97 10.68 -12.61
N VAL A 197 -4.27 10.70 -12.87
CA VAL A 197 -4.85 10.89 -14.21
C VAL A 197 -6.07 11.80 -14.15
N PRO A 198 -6.34 12.59 -15.20
CA PRO A 198 -7.60 13.31 -15.35
C PRO A 198 -8.76 12.34 -15.57
N VAL A 199 -9.88 12.57 -14.90
CA VAL A 199 -11.13 11.83 -15.12
C VAL A 199 -12.15 12.79 -15.74
N PRO A 200 -12.31 12.78 -17.08
CA PRO A 200 -13.16 13.74 -17.78
C PRO A 200 -14.60 13.79 -17.26
N GLU A 201 -15.16 12.64 -16.90
CA GLU A 201 -16.53 12.52 -16.40
C GLU A 201 -16.74 13.16 -15.03
N LEU A 202 -15.66 13.30 -14.24
CA LEU A 202 -15.68 13.93 -12.92
C LEU A 202 -15.19 15.38 -12.95
N GLY A 203 -14.42 15.78 -13.96
CA GLY A 203 -13.87 17.12 -14.10
C GLY A 203 -12.67 17.41 -13.19
N TYR A 204 -12.10 16.39 -12.55
CA TYR A 204 -10.94 16.50 -11.66
C TYR A 204 -10.01 15.28 -11.80
N LEU A 205 -8.82 15.38 -11.19
CA LEU A 205 -7.82 14.32 -11.17
C LEU A 205 -8.19 13.24 -10.15
N GLN A 206 -7.80 12.00 -10.42
CA GLN A 206 -7.86 10.92 -9.45
C GLN A 206 -6.52 10.22 -9.38
N SER A 207 -6.16 9.79 -8.17
CA SER A 207 -4.89 9.09 -7.93
C SER A 207 -5.10 7.70 -7.32
N ARG A 208 -4.29 6.73 -7.73
CA ARG A 208 -4.22 5.38 -7.12
C ARG A 208 -2.77 4.93 -7.01
N GLN A 209 -2.48 4.18 -5.95
CA GLN A 209 -1.15 3.64 -5.68
C GLN A 209 -0.98 2.31 -6.41
N TYR A 210 0.20 2.13 -7.01
CA TYR A 210 0.61 0.91 -7.67
C TYR A 210 2.03 0.57 -7.24
N SER A 211 2.23 -0.63 -6.72
CA SER A 211 3.57 -1.15 -6.41
C SER A 211 4.43 -1.13 -7.67
N LEU A 212 5.68 -0.73 -7.49
CA LEU A 212 6.72 -0.96 -8.49
C LEU A 212 6.92 -2.47 -8.57
N SER A 213 6.76 -3.00 -9.78
CA SER A 213 6.63 -4.44 -10.03
C SER A 213 7.88 -5.08 -10.62
N GLU A 214 8.95 -4.30 -10.77
CA GLU A 214 10.28 -4.73 -11.21
C GLU A 214 11.30 -4.34 -10.15
N GLY A 215 12.46 -5.00 -10.11
CA GLY A 215 13.59 -4.55 -9.30
C GLY A 215 14.27 -3.32 -9.92
N PRO A 216 14.96 -2.48 -9.13
CA PRO A 216 15.71 -1.34 -9.64
C PRO A 216 16.76 -1.76 -10.68
N LYS A 217 16.88 -0.97 -11.77
CA LYS A 217 17.87 -1.20 -12.83
C LYS A 217 18.94 -0.10 -12.80
N ALA A 218 20.18 -0.43 -13.15
CA ALA A 218 21.32 0.49 -13.06
C ALA A 218 21.13 1.80 -13.83
N LYS A 219 20.49 1.74 -15.00
CA LYS A 219 20.22 2.92 -15.82
C LYS A 219 19.04 3.76 -15.33
N GLY A 220 18.12 3.17 -14.56
CA GLY A 220 16.94 3.88 -14.02
C GLY A 220 16.10 4.60 -15.08
N GLU A 221 15.92 4.01 -16.28
CA GLU A 221 15.27 4.69 -17.41
C GLU A 221 13.73 4.73 -17.30
N TYR A 222 13.16 3.82 -16.52
CA TYR A 222 11.72 3.72 -16.35
C TYR A 222 11.34 3.09 -15.00
N TYR A 223 10.09 3.28 -14.62
CA TYR A 223 9.40 2.46 -13.61
C TYR A 223 8.41 1.51 -14.27
N ARG A 224 8.19 0.34 -13.66
CA ARG A 224 7.16 -0.61 -14.10
C ARG A 224 6.09 -0.78 -13.05
N ILE A 225 4.85 -0.44 -13.39
CA ILE A 225 3.68 -0.79 -12.60
C ILE A 225 2.91 -1.93 -13.30
N SER A 226 2.17 -2.71 -12.53
CA SER A 226 1.31 -3.77 -13.07
C SER A 226 -0.08 -3.63 -12.51
N VAL A 227 -1.05 -3.40 -13.38
CA VAL A 227 -2.39 -2.95 -13.02
C VAL A 227 -3.38 -4.07 -13.33
N ARG A 228 -4.10 -4.52 -12.31
CA ARG A 228 -5.28 -5.38 -12.49
C ARG A 228 -6.49 -4.54 -12.89
N ARG A 229 -7.22 -4.97 -13.91
CA ARG A 229 -8.55 -4.45 -14.24
C ARG A 229 -9.54 -4.88 -13.15
N GLU A 230 -10.16 -3.90 -12.50
CA GLU A 230 -11.15 -4.15 -11.47
C GLU A 230 -12.54 -3.99 -12.07
N ASP A 231 -13.15 -5.11 -12.44
CA ASP A 231 -14.54 -5.15 -12.87
C ASP A 231 -15.47 -4.84 -11.68
N ALA A 232 -16.76 -4.58 -11.92
CA ALA A 232 -17.69 -4.07 -10.89
C ALA A 232 -17.79 -4.93 -9.60
N GLY A 233 -17.45 -6.22 -9.69
CA GLY A 233 -17.29 -7.10 -8.54
C GLY A 233 -18.46 -7.10 -7.56
N GLU A 234 -18.17 -7.34 -6.28
CA GLU A 234 -19.17 -7.31 -5.19
C GLU A 234 -19.61 -5.90 -4.80
N THR A 235 -18.78 -4.89 -5.07
CA THR A 235 -19.11 -3.48 -4.75
C THR A 235 -20.09 -2.87 -5.74
N GLY A 236 -20.36 -3.53 -6.86
CA GLY A 236 -21.20 -3.02 -7.96
C GLY A 236 -20.60 -1.83 -8.72
N ILE A 237 -19.41 -1.37 -8.32
CA ILE A 237 -18.73 -0.19 -8.86
C ILE A 237 -17.39 -0.63 -9.46
N PRO A 238 -17.19 -0.53 -10.79
CA PRO A 238 -15.92 -0.87 -11.42
C PRO A 238 -14.82 0.10 -10.99
N GLY A 239 -13.58 -0.37 -10.97
CA GLY A 239 -12.42 0.46 -10.63
C GLY A 239 -12.17 1.53 -11.68
N LEU A 240 -12.26 2.80 -11.30
CA LEU A 240 -12.14 3.92 -12.22
C LEU A 240 -10.80 3.94 -12.98
N ILE A 241 -9.69 4.16 -12.27
CA ILE A 241 -8.36 4.31 -12.89
C ILE A 241 -7.89 3.01 -13.55
N SER A 242 -8.13 1.85 -12.94
CA SER A 242 -7.68 0.59 -13.53
C SER A 242 -8.35 0.29 -14.86
N ASN A 243 -9.65 0.54 -15.00
CA ASN A 243 -10.34 0.38 -16.28
C ASN A 243 -9.90 1.43 -17.31
N MET A 244 -9.68 2.69 -16.90
CA MET A 244 -9.16 3.73 -17.78
C MET A 244 -7.77 3.36 -18.33
N LEU A 245 -6.82 2.98 -17.47
CA LEU A 245 -5.47 2.58 -17.90
C LEU A 245 -5.50 1.40 -18.88
N HIS A 246 -6.40 0.45 -18.66
CA HIS A 246 -6.57 -0.69 -19.56
C HIS A 246 -7.17 -0.29 -20.91
N ALA A 247 -8.27 0.46 -20.90
CA ALA A 247 -9.10 0.70 -22.09
C ALA A 247 -8.70 1.94 -22.90
N GLN A 248 -8.19 2.99 -22.25
CA GLN A 248 -8.02 4.31 -22.87
C GLN A 248 -6.56 4.71 -23.06
N TYR A 249 -5.65 4.27 -22.18
CA TYR A 249 -4.24 4.63 -22.24
C TYR A 249 -3.42 3.68 -23.13
N ALA A 250 -2.67 4.22 -24.07
CA ALA A 250 -1.80 3.54 -25.02
C ALA A 250 -0.32 3.93 -24.83
N VAL A 251 0.57 3.23 -25.55
CA VAL A 251 1.97 3.65 -25.65
C VAL A 251 2.00 5.04 -26.30
N GLY A 252 2.68 5.98 -25.66
CA GLY A 252 2.73 7.37 -26.07
C GLY A 252 1.96 8.32 -25.16
N ASP A 253 0.99 7.83 -24.40
CA ASP A 253 0.20 8.67 -23.50
C ASP A 253 0.97 9.00 -22.21
N GLU A 254 0.55 10.10 -21.57
CA GLU A 254 1.18 10.62 -20.36
C GLU A 254 0.33 10.36 -19.12
N VAL A 255 1.02 10.06 -18.02
CA VAL A 255 0.47 9.98 -16.66
C VAL A 255 1.39 10.75 -15.72
N GLU A 256 0.86 11.15 -14.57
CA GLU A 256 1.67 11.80 -13.54
C GLU A 256 1.95 10.82 -12.39
N LEU A 257 3.21 10.77 -11.95
CA LEU A 257 3.65 9.93 -10.85
C LEU A 257 4.05 10.76 -9.64
N SER A 258 3.83 10.21 -8.45
CA SER A 258 4.52 10.64 -7.24
C SER A 258 5.90 9.99 -7.16
N HIS A 259 6.77 10.57 -6.32
CA HIS A 259 7.96 9.88 -5.84
C HIS A 259 7.62 8.50 -5.26
N PRO A 260 8.49 7.47 -5.40
CA PRO A 260 8.33 6.21 -4.69
C PRO A 260 8.16 6.39 -3.17
N GLN A 261 7.22 5.66 -2.58
CA GLN A 261 6.88 5.68 -1.16
C GLN A 261 6.55 4.26 -0.66
N GLY A 262 6.47 4.09 0.65
CA GLY A 262 6.08 2.84 1.32
C GLY A 262 7.18 2.29 2.22
N GLU A 263 6.75 1.57 3.25
CA GLU A 263 7.62 0.92 4.25
C GLU A 263 7.72 -0.60 4.08
N PHE A 264 6.87 -1.19 3.22
CA PHE A 264 6.96 -2.60 2.84
C PHE A 264 8.02 -2.78 1.75
N PHE A 265 9.23 -3.15 2.14
CA PHE A 265 10.30 -3.39 1.19
C PHE A 265 11.41 -4.30 1.71
N VAL A 266 12.30 -4.72 0.80
CA VAL A 266 13.62 -5.25 1.16
C VAL A 266 14.71 -4.26 0.75
N ASP A 267 15.78 -4.19 1.54
CA ASP A 267 17.02 -3.57 1.10
C ASP A 267 17.97 -4.67 0.57
N PRO A 268 18.16 -4.79 -0.77
CA PRO A 268 19.04 -5.81 -1.33
C PRO A 268 20.53 -5.56 -1.04
N SER A 269 20.89 -4.39 -0.48
CA SER A 269 22.24 -4.06 -0.06
C SER A 269 22.53 -4.31 1.42
N ASP A 270 21.52 -4.69 2.22
CA ASP A 270 21.68 -5.00 3.63
C ASP A 270 22.44 -6.33 3.82
N THR A 271 23.75 -6.23 4.04
CA THR A 271 24.63 -7.38 4.23
C THR A 271 24.29 -8.20 5.49
N SER A 272 23.53 -7.66 6.45
CA SER A 272 23.08 -8.43 7.61
C SER A 272 22.07 -9.52 7.25
N LYS A 273 21.47 -9.44 6.05
CA LYS A 273 20.48 -10.40 5.54
C LYS A 273 21.09 -11.53 4.72
N ASP A 274 22.42 -11.62 4.61
CA ASP A 274 23.05 -12.72 3.87
C ASP A 274 22.69 -14.08 4.48
N GLY A 275 22.25 -15.00 3.64
CA GLY A 275 21.72 -16.31 4.04
C GLY A 275 20.38 -16.27 4.80
N VAL A 276 19.78 -15.11 5.06
CA VAL A 276 18.47 -15.01 5.74
C VAL A 276 17.34 -15.27 4.74
N PRO A 277 16.49 -16.29 4.94
CA PRO A 277 15.42 -16.60 4.00
C PRO A 277 14.41 -15.47 3.81
N ALA A 278 13.90 -15.32 2.60
CA ALA A 278 12.77 -14.45 2.26
C ALA A 278 11.60 -15.29 1.72
N VAL A 279 10.50 -15.35 2.46
CA VAL A 279 9.30 -16.09 2.09
C VAL A 279 8.26 -15.11 1.54
N LEU A 280 7.97 -15.20 0.24
CA LEU A 280 7.14 -14.26 -0.51
C LEU A 280 5.76 -14.88 -0.76
N ILE A 281 4.75 -14.47 0.00
CA ILE A 281 3.40 -15.05 -0.02
C ILE A 281 2.41 -14.07 -0.68
N SER A 282 1.88 -14.40 -1.86
CA SER A 282 0.93 -13.52 -2.55
C SER A 282 -0.35 -14.20 -3.01
N ALA A 283 -1.38 -13.38 -3.21
CA ALA A 283 -2.61 -13.76 -3.90
C ALA A 283 -2.99 -12.76 -4.98
N GLY A 284 -3.22 -13.24 -6.20
CA GLY A 284 -3.64 -12.42 -7.34
C GLY A 284 -2.67 -11.26 -7.63
N ILE A 285 -3.18 -10.04 -7.70
CA ILE A 285 -2.35 -8.86 -8.01
C ILE A 285 -1.37 -8.50 -6.88
N GLY A 286 -1.52 -9.06 -5.67
CA GLY A 286 -0.52 -8.90 -4.60
C GLY A 286 0.87 -9.44 -4.94
N ALA A 287 1.01 -10.17 -6.06
CA ALA A 287 2.30 -10.58 -6.58
C ALA A 287 3.20 -9.41 -7.03
N THR A 288 2.67 -8.21 -7.25
CA THR A 288 3.43 -7.08 -7.84
C THR A 288 4.62 -6.62 -7.00
N PRO A 289 4.50 -6.26 -5.70
CA PRO A 289 5.66 -5.89 -4.90
C PRO A 289 6.60 -7.09 -4.69
N LEU A 290 6.04 -8.30 -4.58
CA LEU A 290 6.84 -9.50 -4.36
C LEU A 290 7.67 -9.87 -5.58
N GLN A 291 7.18 -9.60 -6.80
CA GLN A 291 7.95 -9.77 -8.03
C GLN A 291 9.15 -8.81 -8.08
N ALA A 292 8.97 -7.56 -7.62
CA ALA A 292 10.08 -6.62 -7.51
C ALA A 292 11.12 -7.10 -6.48
N ILE A 293 10.65 -7.58 -5.32
CA ILE A 293 11.50 -8.18 -4.28
C ILE A 293 12.27 -9.37 -4.86
N LEU A 294 11.58 -10.33 -5.50
CA LEU A 294 12.19 -11.49 -6.12
C LEU A 294 13.26 -11.12 -7.17
N ASP A 295 12.95 -10.19 -8.08
CA ASP A 295 13.91 -9.70 -9.09
C ASP A 295 15.17 -9.12 -8.41
N SER A 296 14.99 -8.28 -7.38
CA SER A 296 16.12 -7.65 -6.68
C SER A 296 16.99 -8.61 -5.86
N LEU A 297 16.41 -9.70 -5.35
CA LEU A 297 17.11 -10.72 -4.56
C LEU A 297 17.79 -11.79 -5.42
N THR A 298 17.59 -11.75 -6.73
CA THR A 298 18.14 -12.73 -7.69
C THR A 298 19.02 -12.07 -8.75
N THR A 299 18.80 -10.78 -9.04
CA THR A 299 19.55 -10.00 -10.03
C THR A 299 19.88 -8.62 -9.48
N ALA A 300 21.17 -8.27 -9.44
CA ALA A 300 21.63 -6.93 -9.08
C ALA A 300 21.25 -5.90 -10.17
N PRO A 301 21.24 -4.58 -9.86
CA PRO A 301 20.84 -3.55 -10.83
C PRO A 301 21.63 -3.54 -12.13
N ASP A 302 22.89 -4.00 -12.12
CA ASP A 302 23.78 -4.11 -13.28
C ASP A 302 23.68 -5.45 -14.03
N GLY A 303 22.76 -6.33 -13.61
CA GLY A 303 22.53 -7.65 -14.20
C GLY A 303 23.45 -8.75 -13.67
N GLN A 304 24.33 -8.46 -12.71
CA GLN A 304 25.17 -9.46 -12.07
C GLN A 304 24.43 -10.18 -10.93
N PRO A 305 24.95 -11.30 -10.42
CA PRO A 305 24.43 -11.90 -9.19
C PRO A 305 24.45 -10.90 -8.02
N PRO A 306 23.44 -10.91 -7.14
CA PRO A 306 23.37 -9.99 -6.00
C PRO A 306 24.49 -10.25 -5.00
N ALA A 307 24.94 -9.17 -4.35
CA ALA A 307 25.98 -9.23 -3.32
C ALA A 307 25.50 -9.96 -2.06
N VAL A 308 24.21 -9.81 -1.72
CA VAL A 308 23.54 -10.49 -0.62
C VAL A 308 22.74 -11.65 -1.19
N ARG A 309 23.03 -12.89 -0.76
CA ARG A 309 22.37 -14.09 -1.26
C ARG A 309 21.39 -14.63 -0.23
N ARG A 310 20.11 -14.49 -0.52
CA ARG A 310 19.02 -14.97 0.33
C ARG A 310 18.39 -16.23 -0.30
N PRO A 311 18.12 -17.31 0.46
CA PRO A 311 17.15 -18.31 0.04
C PRO A 311 15.78 -17.65 -0.16
N VAL A 312 15.09 -17.91 -1.26
CA VAL A 312 13.79 -17.30 -1.55
C VAL A 312 12.74 -18.38 -1.81
N SER A 313 11.58 -18.27 -1.16
CA SER A 313 10.42 -19.11 -1.42
C SER A 313 9.28 -18.25 -1.97
N TRP A 314 8.90 -18.50 -3.22
CA TRP A 314 7.76 -17.87 -3.86
C TRP A 314 6.50 -18.71 -3.67
N ILE A 315 5.51 -18.20 -2.93
CA ILE A 315 4.26 -18.91 -2.66
C ILE A 315 3.12 -18.05 -3.19
N HIS A 316 2.45 -18.50 -4.24
CA HIS A 316 1.45 -17.69 -4.94
C HIS A 316 0.11 -18.40 -5.14
N ALA A 317 -0.99 -17.71 -4.85
CA ALA A 317 -2.33 -18.16 -5.17
C ALA A 317 -2.96 -17.35 -6.30
N SER A 318 -3.53 -18.05 -7.28
CA SER A 318 -4.34 -17.46 -8.33
C SER A 318 -5.64 -18.25 -8.53
N ARG A 319 -6.68 -17.59 -9.04
CA ARG A 319 -7.95 -18.27 -9.37
C ARG A 319 -7.75 -19.28 -10.49
N SER A 320 -6.95 -18.94 -11.49
CA SER A 320 -6.61 -19.80 -12.61
C SER A 320 -5.28 -19.37 -13.21
N ARG A 321 -4.66 -20.23 -14.02
CA ARG A 321 -3.46 -19.88 -14.77
C ARG A 321 -3.64 -18.63 -15.64
N ALA A 322 -4.80 -18.46 -16.26
CA ALA A 322 -5.09 -17.31 -17.12
C ALA A 322 -5.12 -15.96 -16.38
N MET A 323 -5.28 -15.98 -15.05
CA MET A 323 -5.27 -14.77 -14.20
C MET A 323 -3.94 -14.56 -13.47
N GLN A 324 -3.06 -15.56 -13.46
CA GLN A 324 -1.78 -15.51 -12.75
C GLN A 324 -0.81 -14.57 -13.47
N PRO A 325 -0.29 -13.51 -12.80
CA PRO A 325 0.75 -12.67 -13.38
C PRO A 325 2.14 -13.33 -13.24
N PHE A 326 3.07 -12.94 -14.11
CA PHE A 326 4.52 -13.23 -14.00
C PHE A 326 4.92 -14.72 -13.99
N ALA A 327 4.03 -15.64 -14.37
CA ALA A 327 4.30 -17.08 -14.27
C ALA A 327 5.53 -17.54 -15.07
N ASP A 328 5.78 -16.95 -16.24
CA ASP A 328 6.98 -17.24 -17.05
C ASP A 328 8.24 -16.67 -16.40
N ALA A 329 8.19 -15.44 -15.89
CA ALA A 329 9.33 -14.78 -15.24
C ALA A 329 9.77 -15.53 -13.98
N VAL A 330 8.83 -15.91 -13.11
CA VAL A 330 9.14 -16.70 -11.89
C VAL A 330 9.75 -18.05 -12.25
N ARG A 331 9.19 -18.76 -13.25
CA ARG A 331 9.76 -20.04 -13.71
C ARG A 331 11.15 -19.89 -14.28
N GLN A 332 11.44 -18.81 -15.00
CA GLN A 332 12.78 -18.54 -15.51
C GLN A 332 13.76 -18.29 -14.34
N ILE A 333 13.38 -17.46 -13.37
CA ILE A 333 14.19 -17.19 -12.18
C ILE A 333 14.51 -18.48 -11.42
N CYS A 334 13.53 -19.36 -11.19
CA CYS A 334 13.75 -20.66 -10.53
C CYS A 334 14.71 -21.59 -11.31
N ARG A 335 14.79 -21.48 -12.63
CA ARG A 335 15.75 -22.27 -13.44
C ARG A 335 17.17 -21.71 -13.35
N GLU A 336 17.30 -20.40 -13.21
CA GLU A 336 18.59 -19.69 -13.19
C GLU A 336 19.17 -19.58 -11.77
N ASN A 337 18.36 -19.79 -10.73
CA ASN A 337 18.73 -19.59 -9.33
C ASN A 337 18.32 -20.80 -8.47
N GLU A 338 19.28 -21.63 -8.10
CA GLU A 338 19.04 -22.84 -7.29
C GLU A 338 18.52 -22.54 -5.87
N ASN A 339 18.72 -21.32 -5.37
CA ASN A 339 18.25 -20.85 -4.07
C ASN A 339 16.81 -20.32 -4.09
N VAL A 340 16.09 -20.46 -5.19
CA VAL A 340 14.70 -19.99 -5.34
C VAL A 340 13.75 -21.17 -5.58
N THR A 341 12.77 -21.35 -4.70
CA THR A 341 11.68 -22.30 -4.87
C THR A 341 10.37 -21.59 -5.19
N ALA A 342 9.46 -22.26 -5.89
CA ALA A 342 8.13 -21.74 -6.18
C ALA A 342 7.04 -22.77 -5.91
N ASN A 343 5.98 -22.35 -5.23
CA ASN A 343 4.76 -23.10 -4.99
C ASN A 343 3.54 -22.26 -5.40
N VAL A 344 2.79 -22.75 -6.37
CA VAL A 344 1.62 -22.11 -6.99
C VAL A 344 0.36 -22.90 -6.65
N PHE A 345 -0.62 -22.19 -6.10
CA PHE A 345 -1.96 -22.68 -5.79
C PHE A 345 -2.93 -22.15 -6.83
N LEU A 346 -3.57 -23.04 -7.60
CA LEU A 346 -4.63 -22.69 -8.55
C LEU A 346 -6.00 -23.13 -8.04
N HIS A 347 -6.94 -22.20 -7.90
CA HIS A 347 -8.29 -22.56 -7.47
C HIS A 347 -9.07 -23.34 -8.55
N THR A 348 -8.86 -23.03 -9.82
CA THR A 348 -9.54 -23.63 -10.96
C THR A 348 -8.52 -24.00 -12.03
N LEU A 349 -8.60 -25.24 -12.53
CA LEU A 349 -7.72 -25.74 -13.58
C LEU A 349 -8.33 -25.58 -14.97
N GLY A 350 -7.48 -25.21 -15.92
CA GLY A 350 -7.76 -25.27 -17.35
C GLY A 350 -7.33 -26.63 -17.95
N PRO A 351 -7.82 -26.97 -19.17
CA PRO A 351 -7.55 -28.27 -19.81
C PRO A 351 -6.07 -28.56 -20.09
N LYS A 352 -5.22 -27.53 -20.11
CA LYS A 352 -3.78 -27.62 -20.42
C LYS A 352 -2.90 -27.45 -19.17
N ASP A 353 -3.50 -27.30 -18.00
CA ASP A 353 -2.75 -27.12 -16.77
C ASP A 353 -2.16 -28.45 -16.32
N ARG A 354 -0.91 -28.42 -15.85
CA ARG A 354 -0.12 -29.60 -15.51
C ARG A 354 0.54 -29.39 -14.16
N VAL A 355 0.38 -30.37 -13.27
CA VAL A 355 0.99 -30.38 -11.95
C VAL A 355 2.52 -30.36 -12.07
N ARG A 356 3.20 -29.62 -11.18
CA ARG A 356 4.65 -29.36 -11.15
C ARG A 356 5.23 -28.64 -12.38
N GLU A 357 4.38 -28.16 -13.28
CA GLU A 357 4.78 -27.29 -14.38
C GLU A 357 4.09 -25.93 -14.26
N HIS A 358 2.79 -25.95 -13.95
CA HIS A 358 1.96 -24.76 -13.83
C HIS A 358 1.45 -24.51 -12.41
N TYR A 359 1.37 -25.56 -11.59
CA TYR A 359 0.88 -25.49 -10.22
C TYR A 359 1.38 -26.67 -9.37
N GLU A 360 1.42 -26.47 -8.06
CA GLU A 360 1.76 -27.49 -7.06
C GLU A 360 0.49 -28.00 -6.37
N PHE A 361 -0.47 -27.11 -6.16
CA PHE A 361 -1.74 -27.39 -5.49
C PHE A 361 -2.91 -26.85 -6.30
N CYS A 362 -4.02 -27.59 -6.35
CA CYS A 362 -5.20 -27.20 -7.10
C CYS A 362 -6.51 -27.39 -6.33
N GLU A 363 -7.58 -26.77 -6.82
CA GLU A 363 -8.96 -26.92 -6.32
C GLU A 363 -9.12 -26.57 -4.84
N MET A 364 -8.25 -25.69 -4.33
CA MET A 364 -8.24 -25.26 -2.95
C MET A 364 -7.81 -23.81 -2.81
N ARG A 365 -8.11 -23.22 -1.65
CA ARG A 365 -7.44 -21.99 -1.20
C ARG A 365 -6.01 -22.33 -0.76
N MET A 366 -5.11 -21.35 -0.77
CA MET A 366 -3.75 -21.55 -0.26
C MET A 366 -3.80 -22.04 1.19
N ASP A 367 -3.07 -23.11 1.48
CA ASP A 367 -2.95 -23.70 2.81
C ASP A 367 -1.48 -23.90 3.11
N LEU A 368 -0.96 -23.12 4.06
CA LEU A 368 0.46 -23.17 4.43
C LEU A 368 0.83 -24.50 5.10
N ALA A 369 -0.13 -25.21 5.70
CA ALA A 369 0.14 -26.49 6.36
C ALA A 369 0.49 -27.62 5.38
N LYS A 370 0.20 -27.43 4.08
CA LYS A 370 0.58 -28.39 3.02
C LYS A 370 1.98 -28.16 2.45
N LEU A 371 2.60 -27.02 2.76
CA LEU A 371 3.95 -26.70 2.33
C LEU A 371 4.98 -27.41 3.20
N ASP A 372 6.17 -27.64 2.64
CA ASP A 372 7.28 -28.15 3.41
C ASP A 372 7.76 -27.09 4.42
N LYS A 373 7.69 -27.41 5.71
CA LYS A 373 8.03 -26.49 6.79
C LYS A 373 9.48 -26.04 6.75
N GLU A 374 10.37 -26.88 6.26
CA GLU A 374 11.80 -26.62 6.23
C GLU A 374 12.22 -25.98 4.93
N ARG A 375 11.77 -26.53 3.80
CA ARG A 375 12.17 -26.08 2.46
C ARG A 375 11.40 -24.86 1.98
N ASP A 376 10.09 -24.83 2.19
CA ASP A 376 9.22 -23.80 1.60
C ASP A 376 8.94 -22.65 2.58
N LEU A 377 8.85 -22.95 3.89
CA LEU A 377 8.55 -21.95 4.92
C LEU A 377 9.76 -21.56 5.77
N PHE A 378 10.86 -22.32 5.75
CA PHE A 378 12.06 -22.05 6.55
C PHE A 378 11.75 -21.88 8.05
N LEU A 379 10.86 -22.70 8.62
CA LEU A 379 10.47 -22.59 10.03
C LEU A 379 11.64 -22.89 11.00
N HIS A 380 12.67 -23.62 10.56
CA HIS A 380 13.90 -23.82 11.34
C HIS A 380 14.75 -22.56 11.49
N ASP A 381 14.67 -21.60 10.56
CA ASP A 381 15.48 -20.38 10.64
C ASP A 381 14.69 -19.27 11.34
N ALA A 382 15.06 -19.00 12.60
CA ALA A 382 14.46 -17.94 13.40
C ALA A 382 14.67 -16.54 12.82
N ARG A 383 15.52 -16.38 11.80
CA ARG A 383 15.76 -15.11 11.09
C ARG A 383 14.89 -14.94 9.85
N ALA A 384 14.24 -16.00 9.35
CA ALA A 384 13.44 -15.95 8.13
C ALA A 384 12.37 -14.84 8.18
N GLU A 385 12.21 -14.12 7.08
CA GLU A 385 11.27 -13.00 6.94
C GLU A 385 10.15 -13.34 5.96
N TYR A 386 8.92 -12.94 6.29
CA TYR A 386 7.71 -13.32 5.56
C TYR A 386 7.04 -12.06 5.02
N PHE A 387 6.97 -11.93 3.69
CA PHE A 387 6.39 -10.80 3.00
C PHE A 387 5.08 -11.23 2.36
N ILE A 388 3.95 -10.68 2.83
CA ILE A 388 2.61 -11.11 2.43
C ILE A 388 1.86 -9.96 1.77
N CYS A 389 1.32 -10.21 0.58
CA CYS A 389 0.50 -9.22 -0.12
C CYS A 389 -0.67 -9.85 -0.89
N GLY A 390 -1.87 -9.32 -0.68
CA GLY A 390 -3.10 -9.84 -1.29
C GLY A 390 -4.34 -9.19 -0.70
N PRO A 391 -5.54 -9.79 -0.90
CA PRO A 391 -6.75 -9.35 -0.21
C PRO A 391 -6.58 -9.36 1.31
N GLU A 392 -7.19 -8.42 2.02
CA GLU A 392 -7.03 -8.26 3.48
C GLU A 392 -7.29 -9.55 4.26
N ALA A 393 -8.43 -10.20 4.01
CA ALA A 393 -8.78 -11.47 4.66
C ALA A 393 -7.76 -12.59 4.39
N PHE A 394 -7.14 -12.61 3.20
CA PHE A 394 -6.07 -13.55 2.89
C PHE A 394 -4.82 -13.24 3.72
N MET A 395 -4.40 -11.99 3.80
CA MET A 395 -3.19 -11.62 4.55
C MET A 395 -3.32 -11.90 6.04
N LEU A 396 -4.48 -11.57 6.63
CA LEU A 396 -4.80 -11.86 8.02
C LEU A 396 -4.77 -13.36 8.32
N ASP A 397 -5.40 -14.17 7.45
CA ASP A 397 -5.40 -15.63 7.55
C ASP A 397 -3.97 -16.20 7.47
N LYS A 398 -3.12 -15.72 6.56
CA LYS A 398 -1.73 -16.20 6.44
C LYS A 398 -0.84 -15.76 7.60
N ARG A 399 -1.02 -14.53 8.12
CA ARG A 399 -0.34 -14.08 9.34
C ARG A 399 -0.70 -14.99 10.52
N ALA A 400 -1.99 -15.23 10.75
CA ALA A 400 -2.46 -16.09 11.83
C ALA A 400 -1.93 -17.53 11.70
N ALA A 401 -1.93 -18.08 10.47
CA ALA A 401 -1.38 -19.41 10.22
C ALA A 401 0.12 -19.51 10.53
N LEU A 402 0.93 -18.53 10.12
CA LEU A 402 2.36 -18.49 10.43
C LEU A 402 2.62 -18.35 11.94
N MET A 403 1.86 -17.48 12.63
CA MET A 403 1.95 -17.32 14.09
C MET A 403 1.59 -18.61 14.83
N ALA A 404 0.54 -19.31 14.39
CA ALA A 404 0.17 -20.62 14.93
C ALA A 404 1.25 -21.69 14.70
N MET A 405 2.12 -21.50 13.69
CA MET A 405 3.29 -22.33 13.42
C MET A 405 4.56 -21.87 14.17
N GLY A 406 4.47 -20.84 15.03
CA GLY A 406 5.57 -20.35 15.86
C GLY A 406 6.40 -19.22 15.25
N VAL A 407 5.94 -18.61 14.15
CA VAL A 407 6.59 -17.44 13.57
C VAL A 407 6.27 -16.20 14.40
N ASP A 408 7.30 -15.49 14.85
CA ASP A 408 7.15 -14.22 15.56
C ASP A 408 6.57 -13.15 14.64
N GLN A 409 5.59 -12.39 15.14
CA GLN A 409 4.88 -11.37 14.37
C GLN A 409 5.81 -10.28 13.80
N SER A 410 6.92 -9.96 14.48
CA SER A 410 7.88 -8.96 14.01
C SER A 410 8.59 -9.35 12.71
N ARG A 411 8.50 -10.61 12.28
CA ARG A 411 9.07 -11.13 11.03
C ARG A 411 8.04 -11.25 9.90
N ILE A 412 6.79 -10.87 10.15
CA ILE A 412 5.68 -10.96 9.18
C ILE A 412 5.29 -9.55 8.73
N PHE A 413 5.62 -9.23 7.49
CA PHE A 413 5.36 -7.94 6.87
C PHE A 413 4.15 -8.06 5.94
N LEU A 414 3.21 -7.12 6.05
CA LEU A 414 1.98 -7.09 5.24
C LEU A 414 1.89 -5.78 4.45
N GLU A 415 1.41 -5.85 3.21
CA GLU A 415 1.09 -4.67 2.39
C GLU A 415 -0.35 -4.72 1.87
N LEU A 416 -1.13 -3.67 2.13
CA LEU A 416 -2.57 -3.63 1.88
C LEU A 416 -2.91 -2.65 0.76
N PHE A 417 -3.51 -3.16 -0.31
CA PHE A 417 -3.96 -2.38 -1.46
C PHE A 417 -5.33 -1.71 -1.24
N ALA A 418 -5.54 -1.10 -0.08
CA ALA A 418 -6.79 -0.42 0.25
C ALA A 418 -6.54 0.80 1.15
N THR A 419 -7.58 1.65 1.28
CA THR A 419 -7.60 2.72 2.29
C THR A 419 -7.76 2.11 3.68
N GLY A 420 -6.89 2.50 4.61
CA GLY A 420 -6.91 2.04 6.00
C GLY A 420 -5.65 1.27 6.36
N ASP A 421 -5.68 0.62 7.52
CA ASP A 421 -4.63 -0.28 7.99
C ASP A 421 -5.20 -1.67 8.21
N VAL A 422 -4.34 -2.68 8.16
CA VAL A 422 -4.71 -4.04 8.58
C VAL A 422 -4.79 -3.98 10.10
N ALA A 423 -5.93 -4.37 10.69
CA ALA A 423 -6.10 -4.32 12.14
C ALA A 423 -4.90 -4.97 12.86
N ALA A 424 -4.22 -4.17 13.67
CA ALA A 424 -3.32 -4.68 14.70
C ALA A 424 -4.21 -5.22 15.82
N GLU A 425 -4.12 -6.53 16.07
CA GLU A 425 -4.75 -7.16 17.23
C GLU A 425 -3.94 -6.87 18.49
#